data_AF-A0A7V3FI82-F1
#
_entry.id   AF-A0A7V3FI82-F1
#
_cell.length_a   1.000
_cell.length_b   1.000
_cell.length_c   1.000
_cell.angle_alpha   90.00
_cell.angle_beta   90.00
_cell.angle_gamma   90.00
#
_symmetry.space_group_name_H-M   'P 1'
#
loop_
_entity.id
_entity.type
_entity.pdbx_description
1 polymer ?
#
loop_
_entity_poly.entity_id
_entity_poly.type
_entity_poly.pdbx_seq_one_letter_code
_entity_poly.pdbx_strand_id
1 'polypeptide(L)'
;MKPKQQATKKELILEIARGLAVARFTPAEFEQIRRQLIVRLGEAGQTSADHIAGVLEEAGLRVVWSAQADTGGRYEEEFKDLLHFSTLEEAEMCLIRLDELWRQFQAAGEQAASERVLEVARRGRRRAEMIARNTKVEARKRAEKAEIAQWFQIWLETPGTFFDWLELRKNAPDFQKQFGGRNAE
;
A
#
# COMPACT_ATOMS: atom_id res chain seq x y z
N MET A 1 2.00 36.40 -20.73
CA MET A 1 2.04 35.71 -19.41
C MET A 1 1.36 34.35 -19.58
N LYS A 2 2.09 33.24 -19.42
CA LYS A 2 1.48 31.89 -19.44
C LYS A 2 0.67 31.70 -18.15
N PRO A 3 -0.54 31.10 -18.18
CA PRO A 3 -1.28 30.83 -16.96
C PRO A 3 -0.49 29.85 -16.08
N LYS A 4 -0.36 30.16 -14.78
CA LYS A 4 0.21 29.25 -13.78
C LYS A 4 -0.62 27.96 -13.81
N GLN A 5 -0.04 26.85 -14.28
CA GLN A 5 -0.61 25.52 -14.08
C GLN A 5 -0.89 25.36 -12.59
N GLN A 6 -2.13 25.06 -12.25
CA GLN A 6 -2.56 24.80 -10.89
C GLN A 6 -1.76 23.57 -10.41
N ALA A 7 -0.89 23.77 -9.40
CA ALA A 7 -0.05 22.70 -8.89
C ALA A 7 -0.94 21.49 -8.53
N THR A 8 -0.57 20.32 -9.02
CA THR A 8 -1.27 19.07 -8.75
C THR A 8 -1.27 18.79 -7.25
N LYS A 9 -2.26 18.03 -6.75
CA LYS A 9 -2.32 17.63 -5.33
C LYS A 9 -1.01 16.98 -4.87
N LYS A 10 -0.34 16.22 -5.76
CA LYS A 10 0.98 15.63 -5.53
C LYS A 10 2.07 16.69 -5.29
N GLU A 11 2.16 17.70 -6.14
CA GLU A 11 3.16 18.78 -5.99
C GLU A 11 2.96 19.56 -4.68
N LEU A 12 1.71 19.82 -4.30
CA LEU A 12 1.38 20.50 -3.04
C LEU A 12 1.76 19.66 -1.81
N ILE A 13 1.53 18.33 -1.85
CA ILE A 13 1.99 17.42 -0.79
C ILE A 13 3.51 17.54 -0.62
N LEU A 14 4.27 17.48 -1.73
CA LEU A 14 5.73 17.56 -1.70
C LEU A 14 6.25 18.94 -1.30
N GLU A 15 5.54 20.01 -1.63
CA GLU A 15 5.85 21.36 -1.16
C GLU A 15 5.69 21.47 0.37
N ILE A 16 4.53 21.03 0.89
CA ILE A 16 4.26 21.06 2.34
C ILE A 16 5.27 20.19 3.08
N ALA A 17 5.55 18.98 2.57
CA ALA A 17 6.50 18.05 3.16
C ALA A 17 7.92 18.65 3.27
N ARG A 18 8.40 19.33 2.21
CA ARG A 18 9.68 20.05 2.24
C ARG A 18 9.69 21.17 3.28
N GLY A 19 8.57 21.87 3.47
CA GLY A 19 8.42 22.91 4.49
C GLY A 19 8.43 22.39 5.94
N LEU A 20 8.10 21.11 6.17
CA LEU A 20 8.16 20.50 7.51
C LEU A 20 9.60 20.19 7.94
N ALA A 21 10.52 19.98 7.00
CA ALA A 21 11.95 19.74 7.25
C ALA A 21 12.24 18.63 8.29
N VAL A 22 11.41 17.57 8.29
CA VAL A 22 11.55 16.41 9.19
C VAL A 22 12.39 15.30 8.56
N ALA A 23 13.10 14.52 9.38
CA ALA A 23 13.91 13.40 8.92
C ALA A 23 13.09 12.13 8.55
N ARG A 24 11.89 11.99 9.12
CA ARG A 24 10.95 10.91 8.82
C ARG A 24 9.51 11.43 8.92
N PHE A 25 8.62 10.86 8.12
CA PHE A 25 7.21 11.19 8.14
C PHE A 25 6.43 10.05 8.81
N THR A 26 5.70 10.40 9.87
CA THR A 26 4.84 9.49 10.64
C THR A 26 3.37 9.88 10.45
N PRO A 27 2.42 9.13 11.04
CA PRO A 27 1.00 9.52 11.01
C PRO A 27 0.74 10.96 11.48
N ALA A 28 1.54 11.48 12.42
CA ALA A 28 1.43 12.86 12.86
C ALA A 28 1.72 13.88 11.73
N GLU A 29 2.77 13.65 10.94
CA GLU A 29 3.12 14.49 9.81
C GLU A 29 2.13 14.33 8.65
N PHE A 30 1.57 13.14 8.42
CA PHE A 30 0.49 12.97 7.43
C PHE A 30 -0.71 13.83 7.78
N GLU A 31 -1.09 13.88 9.05
CA GLU A 31 -2.17 14.72 9.54
C GLU A 31 -1.85 16.21 9.45
N GLN A 32 -0.59 16.59 9.63
CA GLN A 32 -0.15 17.97 9.42
C GLN A 32 -0.22 18.37 7.95
N ILE A 33 0.23 17.50 7.03
CA ILE A 33 0.12 17.71 5.58
C ILE A 33 -1.35 17.81 5.16
N ARG A 34 -2.20 16.90 5.65
CA ARG A 34 -3.64 16.88 5.36
C ARG A 34 -4.32 18.19 5.78
N ARG A 35 -4.05 18.67 6.99
CA ARG A 35 -4.59 19.96 7.48
C ARG A 35 -4.17 21.13 6.60
N GLN A 36 -2.90 21.19 6.20
CA GLN A 36 -2.42 22.27 5.32
C GLN A 36 -3.02 22.19 3.91
N LEU A 37 -3.24 20.99 3.37
CA LEU A 37 -3.93 20.83 2.08
C LEU A 37 -5.38 21.34 2.13
N ILE A 38 -6.12 21.03 3.20
CA ILE A 38 -7.49 21.51 3.39
C ILE A 38 -7.52 23.03 3.50
N VAL A 39 -6.57 23.65 4.23
CA VAL A 39 -6.47 25.11 4.31
C VAL A 39 -6.25 25.76 2.93
N ARG A 40 -5.44 25.13 2.07
CA ARG A 40 -5.10 25.68 0.75
C ARG A 40 -6.14 25.41 -0.34
N LEU A 41 -6.83 24.27 -0.28
CA LEU A 41 -7.69 23.75 -1.37
C LEU A 41 -9.15 23.52 -0.95
N GLY A 42 -9.52 23.75 0.31
CA GLY A 42 -10.86 23.45 0.81
C GLY A 42 -11.19 21.95 0.74
N GLU A 43 -12.40 21.61 0.29
CA GLU A 43 -12.83 20.21 0.11
C GLU A 43 -11.94 19.44 -0.87
N ALA A 44 -11.40 20.12 -1.89
CA ALA A 44 -10.48 19.49 -2.84
C ALA A 44 -9.15 19.07 -2.17
N GLY A 45 -8.83 19.61 -0.99
CA GLY A 45 -7.68 19.23 -0.17
C GLY A 45 -7.85 17.92 0.60
N GLN A 46 -9.07 17.37 0.68
CA GLN A 46 -9.30 16.09 1.36
C GLN A 46 -8.50 14.97 0.68
N THR A 47 -7.67 14.30 1.47
CA THR A 47 -6.85 13.17 1.01
C THR A 47 -6.64 12.19 2.15
N SER A 48 -6.45 10.91 1.80
CA SER A 48 -6.12 9.86 2.75
C SER A 48 -4.64 9.93 3.16
N ALA A 49 -4.33 9.43 4.36
CA ALA A 49 -2.97 9.24 4.82
C ALA A 49 -2.18 8.29 3.88
N ASP A 50 -2.82 7.23 3.37
CA ASP A 50 -2.20 6.30 2.41
C ASP A 50 -1.81 6.98 1.09
N HIS A 51 -2.58 7.96 0.62
CA HIS A 51 -2.19 8.74 -0.56
C HIS A 51 -1.01 9.67 -0.27
N ILE A 52 -1.01 10.36 0.88
CA ILE A 52 0.12 11.21 1.29
C ILE A 52 1.39 10.37 1.40
N ALA A 53 1.34 9.28 2.14
CA ALA A 53 2.48 8.39 2.33
C ALA A 53 3.01 7.84 0.99
N GLY A 54 2.14 7.40 0.08
CA GLY A 54 2.56 6.94 -1.24
C GLY A 54 3.28 8.03 -2.04
N VAL A 55 2.79 9.28 -2.00
CA VAL A 55 3.45 10.42 -2.65
C VAL A 55 4.83 10.70 -2.03
N LEU A 56 4.97 10.60 -0.71
CA LEU A 56 6.23 10.81 -0.02
C LEU A 56 7.25 9.71 -0.37
N GLU A 57 6.82 8.44 -0.37
CA GLU A 57 7.65 7.29 -0.75
C GLU A 57 8.11 7.34 -2.21
N GLU A 58 7.21 7.69 -3.14
CA GLU A 58 7.55 7.90 -4.55
C GLU A 58 8.60 9.00 -4.74
N ALA A 59 8.66 9.97 -3.83
CA ALA A 59 9.68 11.02 -3.80
C ALA A 59 10.96 10.63 -3.03
N GLY A 60 11.06 9.39 -2.57
CA GLY A 60 12.20 8.88 -1.80
C GLY A 60 12.27 9.38 -0.35
N LEU A 61 11.18 9.94 0.17
CA LEU A 61 11.12 10.40 1.56
C LEU A 61 10.81 9.25 2.50
N ARG A 62 11.49 9.23 3.66
CA ARG A 62 11.33 8.16 4.65
C ARG A 62 9.98 8.25 5.35
N VAL A 63 9.17 7.21 5.18
CA VAL A 63 7.84 7.05 5.80
C VAL A 63 7.90 5.93 6.83
N VAL A 64 7.38 6.19 8.03
CA VAL A 64 7.32 5.24 9.15
C VAL A 64 5.91 5.26 9.72
N TRP A 65 5.12 4.20 9.56
CA TRP A 65 3.73 4.22 10.07
C TRP A 65 3.62 3.82 11.53
N SER A 66 4.54 2.99 12.03
CA SER A 66 4.62 2.62 13.43
C SER A 66 6.06 2.68 13.94
N ALA A 67 6.24 3.05 15.20
CA ALA A 67 7.57 3.06 15.82
C ALA A 67 8.18 1.65 15.89
N GLN A 68 7.32 0.62 15.97
CA GLN A 68 7.70 -0.78 16.01
C GLN A 68 8.25 -1.27 14.67
N ALA A 69 7.76 -0.74 13.54
CA ALA A 69 8.27 -1.04 12.20
C ALA A 69 9.49 -0.19 11.80
N ASP A 70 10.00 0.66 12.69
CA ASP A 70 11.13 1.52 12.35
C ASP A 70 12.44 0.73 12.31
N THR A 71 12.89 0.39 11.11
CA THR A 71 14.17 -0.30 10.87
C THR A 71 15.39 0.63 10.97
N GLY A 72 15.20 1.91 11.34
CA GLY A 72 16.28 2.88 11.43
C GLY A 72 16.86 3.27 10.07
N GLY A 73 16.16 2.99 8.96
CA GLY A 73 16.68 3.17 7.60
C GLY A 73 17.43 1.96 7.06
N ARG A 74 17.44 0.83 7.78
CA ARG A 74 17.93 -0.45 7.24
C ARG A 74 16.87 -1.08 6.34
N TYR A 75 17.33 -1.87 5.37
CA TYR A 75 16.49 -2.69 4.47
C TYR A 75 15.58 -1.90 3.52
N GLU A 76 15.85 -0.62 3.28
CA GLU A 76 14.97 0.25 2.47
C GLU A 76 14.80 -0.25 1.03
N GLU A 77 15.85 -0.82 0.43
CA GLU A 77 15.81 -1.35 -0.93
C GLU A 77 14.93 -2.61 -1.03
N GLU A 78 14.90 -3.43 0.03
CA GLU A 78 14.09 -4.64 0.12
C GLU A 78 12.59 -4.29 0.13
N PHE A 79 12.23 -3.16 0.75
CA PHE A 79 10.86 -2.64 0.84
C PHE A 79 10.44 -1.76 -0.34
N LYS A 80 11.38 -1.38 -1.19
CA LYS A 80 11.14 -0.53 -2.36
C LYS A 80 10.26 -1.24 -3.38
N ASP A 81 9.26 -0.51 -3.89
CA ASP A 81 8.30 -0.96 -4.91
C ASP A 81 7.50 -2.24 -4.56
N LEU A 82 7.48 -2.68 -3.29
CA LEU A 82 6.73 -3.87 -2.88
C LEU A 82 5.21 -3.75 -3.11
N LEU A 83 4.63 -2.55 -2.99
CA LEU A 83 3.18 -2.32 -3.12
C LEU A 83 2.77 -1.84 -4.53
N HIS A 84 3.39 -2.39 -5.56
CA HIS A 84 3.00 -2.14 -6.95
C HIS A 84 2.26 -3.34 -7.53
N PHE A 85 0.93 -3.35 -7.39
CA PHE A 85 0.06 -4.37 -8.00
C PHE A 85 -1.26 -3.80 -8.51
N SER A 86 -1.57 -4.16 -9.73
CA SER A 86 -2.78 -3.81 -10.49
C SER A 86 -3.67 -5.03 -10.72
N THR A 87 -3.08 -6.22 -10.88
CA THR A 87 -3.78 -7.51 -11.12
C THR A 87 -3.72 -8.46 -9.92
N LEU A 88 -4.39 -9.63 -10.04
CA LEU A 88 -4.34 -10.71 -9.05
C LEU A 88 -2.95 -11.36 -9.03
N GLU A 89 -2.37 -11.60 -10.20
CA GLU A 89 -1.06 -12.23 -10.37
C GLU A 89 0.05 -11.36 -9.74
N GLU A 90 0.02 -10.04 -9.98
CA GLU A 90 0.96 -9.10 -9.34
C GLU A 90 0.78 -9.05 -7.82
N ALA A 91 -0.46 -9.19 -7.32
CA ALA A 91 -0.73 -9.24 -5.89
C ALA A 91 -0.23 -10.55 -5.24
N GLU A 92 -0.34 -11.68 -5.94
CA GLU A 92 0.25 -12.97 -5.51
C GLU A 92 1.77 -12.86 -5.41
N MET A 93 2.44 -12.31 -6.44
CA MET A 93 3.88 -12.07 -6.41
C MET A 93 4.30 -11.13 -5.27
N CYS A 94 3.51 -10.08 -5.01
CA CYS A 94 3.70 -9.20 -3.87
C CYS A 94 3.66 -9.97 -2.54
N LEU A 95 2.65 -10.84 -2.36
CA LEU A 95 2.50 -11.64 -1.14
C LEU A 95 3.59 -12.69 -0.98
N ILE A 96 4.06 -13.32 -2.07
CA ILE A 96 5.22 -14.22 -2.06
C ILE A 96 6.45 -13.47 -1.51
N ARG A 97 6.77 -12.31 -2.07
CA ARG A 97 7.94 -11.53 -1.64
C ARG A 97 7.81 -11.03 -0.19
N LEU A 98 6.60 -10.64 0.23
CA LEU A 98 6.34 -10.29 1.62
C LEU A 98 6.55 -11.49 2.56
N ASP A 99 6.06 -12.67 2.19
CA ASP A 99 6.24 -13.88 2.99
C ASP A 99 7.72 -14.29 3.12
N GLU A 100 8.47 -14.22 2.03
CA GLU A 100 9.91 -14.47 2.02
C GLU A 100 10.65 -13.53 2.98
N LEU A 101 10.42 -12.22 2.87
CA LEU A 101 11.03 -11.22 3.75
C LEU A 101 10.62 -11.42 5.21
N TRP A 102 9.34 -11.70 5.46
CA TRP A 102 8.83 -11.93 6.81
C TRP A 102 9.51 -13.13 7.46
N ARG A 103 9.59 -14.27 6.76
CA ARG A 103 10.29 -15.48 7.26
C ARG A 103 11.77 -15.22 7.49
N GLN A 104 12.43 -14.51 6.57
CA GLN A 104 13.86 -14.16 6.71
C GLN A 104 14.11 -13.30 7.95
N PHE A 105 13.34 -12.24 8.16
CA PHE A 105 13.50 -11.37 9.32
C PHE A 105 13.11 -12.06 10.63
N GLN A 106 12.09 -12.93 10.61
CA GLN A 106 11.76 -13.75 11.77
C GLN A 106 12.90 -14.71 12.14
N ALA A 107 13.46 -15.41 11.16
CA ALA A 107 14.60 -16.32 11.37
C ALA A 107 15.85 -15.59 11.88
N ALA A 108 16.05 -14.34 11.43
CA ALA A 108 17.15 -13.47 11.89
C ALA A 108 16.89 -12.78 13.24
N GLY A 109 15.67 -12.90 13.81
CA GLY A 109 15.28 -12.19 15.04
C GLY A 109 15.11 -10.67 14.87
N GLU A 110 15.04 -10.17 13.63
CA GLU A 110 14.88 -8.76 13.30
C GLU A 110 13.41 -8.34 13.44
N GLN A 111 12.99 -8.09 14.68
CA GLN A 111 11.59 -7.79 15.03
C GLN A 111 11.03 -6.55 14.31
N ALA A 112 11.81 -5.47 14.24
CA ALA A 112 11.38 -4.24 13.58
C ALA A 112 11.17 -4.42 12.07
N ALA A 113 12.07 -5.17 11.43
CA ALA A 113 11.94 -5.48 10.01
C ALA A 113 10.75 -6.42 9.75
N SER A 114 10.51 -7.39 10.63
CA SER A 114 9.33 -8.28 10.58
C SER A 114 8.03 -7.48 10.70
N GLU A 115 7.93 -6.55 11.65
CA GLU A 115 6.76 -5.68 11.81
C GLU A 115 6.57 -4.76 10.60
N ARG A 116 7.67 -4.28 10.01
CA ARG A 116 7.63 -3.50 8.77
C ARG A 116 7.01 -4.26 7.60
N VAL A 117 7.30 -5.56 7.45
CA VAL A 117 6.64 -6.40 6.44
C VAL A 117 5.13 -6.46 6.68
N LEU A 118 4.71 -6.68 7.93
CA LEU A 118 3.28 -6.71 8.30
C LEU A 118 2.61 -5.35 8.04
N GLU A 119 3.30 -4.25 8.33
CA GLU A 119 2.83 -2.90 8.05
C GLU A 119 2.62 -2.66 6.55
N VAL A 120 3.56 -3.09 5.71
CA VAL A 120 3.45 -3.03 4.25
C VAL A 120 2.26 -3.87 3.76
N ALA A 121 2.07 -5.09 4.26
CA ALA A 121 0.92 -5.91 3.93
C ALA A 121 -0.42 -5.27 4.33
N ARG A 122 -0.51 -4.68 5.54
CA ARG A 122 -1.70 -3.94 6.00
C ARG A 122 -2.02 -2.76 5.07
N ARG A 123 -1.01 -2.10 4.51
CA ARG A 123 -1.20 -1.03 3.51
C ARG A 123 -1.70 -1.56 2.18
N GLY A 124 -1.11 -2.65 1.69
CA GLY A 124 -1.60 -3.36 0.49
C GLY A 124 -3.09 -3.67 0.60
N ARG A 125 -3.50 -4.25 1.72
CA ARG A 125 -4.89 -4.51 2.07
C ARG A 125 -5.76 -3.25 2.02
N ARG A 126 -5.41 -2.19 2.78
CA ARG A 126 -6.20 -0.95 2.83
C ARG A 126 -6.37 -0.30 1.46
N ARG A 127 -5.32 -0.29 0.63
CA ARG A 127 -5.40 0.24 -0.75
C ARG A 127 -6.36 -0.57 -1.61
N ALA A 128 -6.31 -1.90 -1.51
CA ALA A 128 -7.21 -2.79 -2.23
C ALA A 128 -8.68 -2.61 -1.76
N GLU A 129 -8.93 -2.57 -0.46
CA GLU A 129 -10.26 -2.32 0.13
C GLU A 129 -10.84 -0.96 -0.31
N MET A 130 -10.01 0.08 -0.32
CA MET A 130 -10.42 1.41 -0.75
C MET A 130 -10.93 1.41 -2.20
N ILE A 131 -10.21 0.73 -3.11
CA ILE A 131 -10.61 0.64 -4.52
C ILE A 131 -11.86 -0.23 -4.68
N ALA A 132 -11.94 -1.35 -3.95
CA ALA A 132 -13.10 -2.25 -3.98
C ALA A 132 -14.41 -1.54 -3.60
N ARG A 133 -14.35 -0.59 -2.66
CA ARG A 133 -15.50 0.20 -2.19
C ARG A 133 -15.83 1.41 -3.07
N ASN A 134 -14.95 1.80 -3.99
CA ASN A 134 -15.13 3.00 -4.80
C ASN A 134 -16.08 2.75 -5.98
N THR A 135 -17.34 3.17 -5.87
CA THR A 135 -18.39 2.96 -6.90
C THR A 135 -18.07 3.57 -8.27
N LYS A 136 -17.13 4.51 -8.36
CA LYS A 136 -16.67 5.08 -9.64
C LYS A 136 -15.74 4.15 -10.42
N VAL A 137 -15.24 3.10 -9.77
CA VAL A 137 -14.38 2.08 -10.39
C VAL A 137 -15.25 0.98 -10.98
N GLU A 138 -14.85 0.49 -12.16
CA GLU A 138 -15.52 -0.59 -12.88
C GLU A 138 -15.75 -1.82 -11.98
N ALA A 139 -16.91 -2.47 -12.13
CA ALA A 139 -17.34 -3.57 -11.28
C ALA A 139 -16.33 -4.73 -11.22
N ARG A 140 -15.74 -5.10 -12.37
CA ARG A 140 -14.73 -6.15 -12.43
C ARG A 140 -13.48 -5.79 -11.64
N LYS A 141 -12.94 -4.59 -11.85
CA LYS A 141 -11.76 -4.10 -11.12
C LYS A 141 -12.02 -3.98 -9.61
N ARG A 142 -13.25 -3.63 -9.20
CA ARG A 142 -13.66 -3.66 -7.78
C ARG A 142 -13.65 -5.08 -7.22
N ALA A 143 -14.16 -6.07 -7.96
CA ALA A 143 -14.16 -7.46 -7.54
C ALA A 143 -12.72 -7.99 -7.39
N GLU A 144 -11.84 -7.70 -8.34
CA GLU A 144 -10.41 -8.06 -8.25
C GLU A 144 -9.75 -7.44 -7.01
N LYS A 145 -10.01 -6.15 -6.74
CA LYS A 145 -9.46 -5.50 -5.54
C LYS A 145 -10.08 -5.99 -4.23
N ALA A 146 -11.32 -6.47 -4.25
CA ALA A 146 -11.93 -7.12 -3.08
C ALA A 146 -11.25 -8.46 -2.79
N GLU A 147 -10.99 -9.26 -3.83
CA GLU A 147 -10.28 -10.53 -3.73
C GLU A 147 -8.85 -10.32 -3.21
N ILE A 148 -8.12 -9.35 -3.78
CA ILE A 148 -6.77 -8.99 -3.30
C ILE A 148 -6.81 -8.57 -1.83
N ALA A 149 -7.78 -7.75 -1.42
CA ALA A 149 -7.92 -7.36 -0.02
C ALA A 149 -8.10 -8.58 0.91
N GLN A 150 -8.87 -9.58 0.48
CA GLN A 150 -9.06 -10.83 1.20
C GLN A 150 -7.75 -11.62 1.30
N TRP A 151 -6.96 -11.69 0.22
CA TRP A 151 -5.68 -12.39 0.24
C TRP A 151 -4.72 -11.79 1.26
N PHE A 152 -4.55 -10.46 1.25
CA PHE A 152 -3.75 -9.78 2.27
C PHE A 152 -4.28 -10.00 3.69
N GLN A 153 -5.60 -10.02 3.87
CA GLN A 153 -6.19 -10.29 5.17
C GLN A 153 -5.83 -11.69 5.68
N ILE A 154 -6.00 -12.73 4.86
CA ILE A 154 -5.73 -14.12 5.26
C ILE A 154 -4.24 -14.34 5.47
N TRP A 155 -3.37 -13.74 4.65
CA TRP A 155 -1.93 -13.79 4.89
C TRP A 155 -1.54 -13.11 6.21
N LEU A 156 -2.14 -11.97 6.55
CA LEU A 156 -1.91 -11.28 7.83
C LEU A 156 -2.39 -12.08 9.06
N GLU A 157 -3.46 -12.87 8.90
CA GLU A 157 -4.04 -13.70 9.97
C GLU A 157 -3.29 -15.02 10.12
N THR A 158 -2.94 -15.67 9.01
CA THR A 158 -2.35 -17.01 8.97
C THR A 158 -1.31 -17.12 7.83
N PRO A 159 -0.12 -16.50 7.97
CA PRO A 159 0.89 -16.49 6.89
C PRO A 159 1.41 -17.89 6.58
N GLY A 160 1.55 -18.75 7.60
CA GLY A 160 2.10 -20.10 7.46
C GLY A 160 1.27 -21.06 6.60
N THR A 161 -0.04 -20.82 6.45
CA THR A 161 -0.97 -21.67 5.68
C THR A 161 -1.60 -20.92 4.50
N PHE A 162 -1.17 -19.68 4.26
CA PHE A 162 -1.79 -18.81 3.26
C PHE A 162 -1.68 -19.38 1.83
N PHE A 163 -0.51 -19.89 1.44
CA PHE A 163 -0.31 -20.36 0.07
C PHE A 163 -1.07 -21.64 -0.23
N ASP A 164 -1.18 -22.56 0.73
CA ASP A 164 -2.06 -23.73 0.61
C ASP A 164 -3.52 -23.30 0.43
N TRP A 165 -3.96 -22.31 1.21
CA TRP A 165 -5.30 -21.73 1.05
C TRP A 165 -5.47 -21.04 -0.30
N LEU A 166 -4.47 -20.30 -0.79
CA LEU A 166 -4.51 -19.56 -2.04
C LEU A 166 -4.65 -20.50 -3.24
N GLU A 167 -3.94 -21.62 -3.24
CA GLU A 167 -4.08 -22.67 -4.25
C GLU A 167 -5.50 -23.21 -4.31
N LEU A 168 -6.09 -23.53 -3.15
CA LEU A 168 -7.49 -23.97 -3.08
C LEU A 168 -8.45 -22.87 -3.54
N ARG A 169 -8.21 -21.62 -3.14
CA ARG A 169 -9.04 -20.47 -3.52
C ARG A 169 -9.05 -20.25 -5.02
N LYS A 170 -7.90 -20.31 -5.68
CA LYS A 170 -7.78 -20.16 -7.15
C LYS A 170 -8.51 -21.28 -7.89
N ASN A 171 -8.61 -22.48 -7.34
CA ASN A 171 -9.35 -23.61 -7.94
C ASN A 171 -10.86 -23.60 -7.65
N ALA A 172 -11.35 -22.69 -6.81
CA ALA A 172 -12.75 -22.65 -6.44
C ALA A 172 -13.66 -22.28 -7.64
N PRO A 173 -14.85 -22.90 -7.80
CA PRO A 173 -15.71 -22.66 -8.96
C PRO A 173 -16.18 -21.21 -9.12
N ASP A 174 -16.41 -20.50 -8.00
CA ASP A 174 -16.77 -19.09 -8.00
C ASP A 174 -15.60 -18.22 -8.45
N PHE A 175 -14.38 -18.48 -7.97
CA PHE A 175 -13.17 -17.79 -8.41
C PHE A 175 -12.97 -17.95 -9.92
N GLN A 176 -13.07 -19.19 -10.42
CA GLN A 176 -12.91 -19.48 -11.85
C GLN A 176 -13.98 -18.80 -12.70
N LYS A 177 -15.24 -18.77 -12.25
CA LYS A 177 -16.30 -18.02 -12.94
C LYS A 177 -16.04 -16.52 -12.98
N GLN A 178 -15.47 -15.97 -11.92
CA GLN A 178 -15.31 -14.52 -11.77
C GLN A 178 -14.01 -13.99 -12.39
N PHE A 179 -12.93 -14.78 -12.38
CA PHE A 179 -11.57 -14.34 -12.74
C PHE A 179 -10.85 -15.26 -13.75
N GLY A 180 -11.34 -16.48 -14.01
CA GLY A 180 -10.65 -17.47 -14.85
C GLY A 180 -10.51 -17.11 -16.33
N GLY A 181 -11.27 -16.13 -16.83
CA GLY A 181 -11.22 -15.68 -18.23
C GLY A 181 -10.03 -14.80 -18.62
N ARG A 182 -9.00 -14.67 -17.77
CA ARG A 182 -7.82 -13.80 -18.03
C ARG A 182 -6.56 -14.55 -18.47
N ASN A 183 -6.57 -15.88 -18.52
CA ASN A 183 -5.40 -16.69 -18.92
C ASN A 183 -5.24 -16.85 -20.45
N ALA A 184 -5.90 -16.03 -21.26
CA ALA A 184 -5.86 -16.11 -22.71
C ALA A 184 -5.83 -14.71 -23.33
N GLU A 185 -4.74 -13.98 -23.15
CA GLU A 185 -4.31 -12.87 -24.02
C GLU A 185 -2.80 -12.67 -23.93
#